data_AF-A0A1Y2IFA6-F1
#
_entry.id   AF-A0A1Y2IFA6-F1
#
_cell.length_a   1.000
_cell.length_b   1.000
_cell.length_c   1.000
_cell.angle_alpha   90.00
_cell.angle_beta   90.00
_cell.angle_gamma   90.00
#
_symmetry.space_group_name_H-M   'P 1'
#
loop_
_entity.id
_entity.type
_entity.pdbx_description
1 polymer ?
#
loop_
_entity_poly.entity_id
_entity_poly.type
_entity_poly.pdbx_seq_one_letter_code
_entity_poly.pdbx_strand_id
1 'polypeptide(L)'
;MPSTTYHERVQTIFSVLAQHDQSSILLLDFVERVKDSMALDLIPPRPRVVAQVHKALRHERLARRIKLVQCADGQIRLELTPSGLTYFRNHNVVRLHHMEHDVLHRLTARELRKETKILNDVLREIRDDIRGSSQTHSGLTAYEDMPHIILTLIERIDALHAQNTELTSMLAEDRGMEHNILAGYSLYD
;
A
#
# COMPACT_ATOMS: atom_id res chain seq x y z
N MET A 1 17.56 0.11 -16.88
CA MET A 1 16.13 -0.28 -16.74
C MET A 1 16.09 -1.54 -15.90
N PRO A 2 15.30 -1.60 -14.80
CA PRO A 2 15.21 -2.82 -14.00
C PRO A 2 14.64 -3.95 -14.86
N SER A 3 15.30 -5.10 -14.83
CA SER A 3 14.87 -6.27 -15.62
C SER A 3 13.56 -6.80 -15.05
N THR A 4 12.45 -6.59 -15.76
CA THR A 4 11.12 -7.10 -15.36
C THR A 4 11.18 -8.62 -15.25
N THR A 5 10.95 -9.13 -14.05
CA THR A 5 10.96 -10.57 -13.76
C THR A 5 9.78 -11.28 -14.43
N TYR A 6 9.87 -12.60 -14.61
CA TYR A 6 8.73 -13.40 -15.11
C TYR A 6 7.48 -13.21 -14.24
N HIS A 7 7.64 -13.01 -12.94
CA HIS A 7 6.54 -12.78 -12.02
C HIS A 7 5.84 -11.45 -12.31
N GLU A 8 6.61 -10.37 -12.41
CA GLU A 8 6.08 -9.05 -12.73
C GLU A 8 5.39 -9.04 -14.11
N ARG A 9 5.98 -9.67 -15.13
CA ARG A 9 5.35 -9.78 -16.47
C ARG A 9 3.99 -10.49 -16.43
N VAL A 10 3.93 -11.59 -15.69
CA VAL A 10 2.68 -12.35 -15.48
C VAL A 10 1.65 -11.47 -14.78
N GLN A 11 2.04 -10.71 -13.76
CA GLN A 11 1.15 -9.78 -13.07
C GLN A 11 0.72 -8.61 -13.96
N THR A 12 1.60 -8.05 -14.78
CA THR A 12 1.27 -6.99 -15.75
C THR A 12 0.23 -7.48 -16.75
N ILE A 13 0.40 -8.68 -17.33
CA ILE A 13 -0.57 -9.25 -18.28
C ILE A 13 -1.92 -9.48 -17.61
N PHE A 14 -1.96 -10.01 -16.39
CA PHE A 14 -3.22 -10.14 -15.64
C PHE A 14 -3.84 -8.79 -15.29
N SER A 15 -3.03 -7.76 -15.05
CA SER A 15 -3.51 -6.39 -14.79
C SER A 15 -4.20 -5.82 -16.02
N VAL A 16 -3.59 -5.96 -17.20
CA VAL A 16 -4.21 -5.54 -18.47
C VAL A 16 -5.51 -6.29 -18.72
N LEU A 17 -5.53 -7.62 -18.51
CA LEU A 17 -6.76 -8.42 -18.64
C LEU A 17 -7.87 -7.90 -17.71
N ALA A 18 -7.56 -7.69 -16.43
CA ALA A 18 -8.53 -7.26 -15.43
C ALA A 18 -9.05 -5.83 -15.65
N GLN A 19 -8.23 -4.95 -16.24
CA GLN A 19 -8.60 -3.58 -16.63
C GLN A 19 -9.54 -3.56 -17.84
N HIS A 20 -9.48 -4.56 -18.72
CA HIS A 20 -10.40 -4.73 -19.86
C HIS A 20 -11.58 -5.66 -19.56
N ASP A 21 -11.90 -5.88 -18.28
CA ASP A 21 -12.98 -6.79 -17.84
C ASP A 21 -12.87 -8.22 -18.35
N GLN A 22 -11.68 -8.63 -18.79
CA GLN A 22 -11.39 -10.00 -19.19
C GLN A 22 -11.00 -10.82 -17.96
N SER A 23 -11.91 -11.69 -17.53
CA SER A 23 -11.72 -12.56 -16.37
C SER A 23 -11.05 -13.89 -16.70
N SER A 24 -10.84 -14.21 -17.98
CA SER A 24 -10.25 -15.48 -18.38
C SER A 24 -9.42 -15.38 -19.66
N ILE A 25 -8.44 -16.29 -19.79
CA ILE A 25 -7.56 -16.41 -20.96
C ILE A 25 -7.07 -17.87 -21.08
N LEU A 26 -6.87 -18.36 -22.29
CA LEU A 26 -6.24 -19.67 -22.50
C LEU A 26 -4.77 -19.64 -22.07
N LEU A 27 -4.30 -20.74 -21.48
CA LEU A 27 -2.92 -20.84 -21.01
C LEU A 27 -1.91 -20.67 -22.16
N LEU A 28 -2.22 -21.18 -23.34
CA LEU A 28 -1.37 -21.06 -24.52
C LEU A 28 -1.22 -19.58 -24.92
N ASP A 29 -2.33 -18.89 -25.13
CA ASP A 29 -2.36 -17.46 -25.45
C ASP A 29 -1.66 -16.62 -24.38
N PHE A 30 -1.83 -16.98 -23.11
CA PHE A 30 -1.16 -16.30 -22.00
C PHE A 30 0.36 -16.45 -22.08
N VAL A 31 0.86 -17.65 -22.37
CA VAL A 31 2.30 -17.91 -22.55
C VAL A 31 2.84 -17.15 -23.76
N GLU A 32 2.08 -17.05 -24.85
CA GLU A 32 2.43 -16.24 -26.01
C GLU A 32 2.55 -14.76 -25.65
N ARG A 33 1.57 -14.19 -24.95
CA ARG A 33 1.64 -12.79 -24.47
C ARG A 33 2.86 -12.54 -23.58
N VAL A 34 3.26 -13.51 -22.75
CA VAL A 34 4.50 -13.39 -21.96
C VAL A 34 5.72 -13.34 -22.88
N LYS A 35 5.80 -14.21 -23.90
CA LYS A 35 6.91 -14.20 -24.87
C LYS A 35 6.96 -12.88 -25.65
N ASP A 36 5.81 -12.38 -26.09
CA ASP A 36 5.70 -11.11 -26.81
C ASP A 36 6.17 -9.95 -25.94
N SER A 37 5.81 -9.95 -24.65
CA SER A 37 6.32 -8.94 -23.71
C SER A 37 7.85 -8.95 -23.58
N MET A 38 8.49 -10.12 -23.68
CA MET A 38 9.94 -10.24 -23.61
C MET A 38 10.62 -9.72 -24.89
N ALA A 39 9.98 -9.94 -26.05
CA ALA A 39 10.48 -9.45 -27.33
C ALA A 39 10.45 -7.91 -27.38
N LEU A 40 9.42 -7.27 -26.82
CA LEU A 40 9.31 -5.81 -26.71
C LEU A 40 10.46 -5.20 -25.90
N ASP A 41 10.92 -5.90 -24.86
CA ASP A 41 12.05 -5.44 -24.02
C ASP A 41 13.42 -5.85 -24.56
N LEU A 42 13.50 -6.34 -25.80
CA LEU A 42 14.72 -6.83 -26.45
C LEU A 42 15.42 -7.95 -25.64
N ILE A 43 14.67 -8.70 -24.83
CA ILE A 43 15.20 -9.81 -24.03
C ILE A 43 15.07 -11.09 -24.86
N PRO A 44 16.18 -11.77 -25.23
CA PRO A 44 16.09 -13.01 -25.97
C PRO A 44 15.34 -14.08 -25.15
N PRO A 45 14.44 -14.85 -25.77
CA PRO A 45 13.68 -15.89 -25.08
C PRO A 45 14.64 -16.93 -24.50
N ARG A 46 14.71 -17.02 -23.16
CA ARG A 46 15.58 -17.99 -22.49
C ARG A 46 15.01 -19.41 -22.63
N PRO A 47 15.85 -20.45 -22.67
CA PRO A 47 15.35 -21.81 -22.54
C PRO A 47 14.51 -21.93 -21.24
N ARG A 48 13.36 -22.60 -21.32
CA ARG A 48 12.40 -22.84 -20.22
C ARG A 48 11.48 -21.67 -19.82
N VAL A 49 11.15 -20.74 -20.73
CA VAL A 49 10.11 -19.71 -20.50
C VAL A 49 8.84 -20.30 -19.90
N VAL A 50 8.34 -21.39 -20.50
CA VAL A 50 7.10 -22.07 -20.06
C VAL A 50 7.18 -22.49 -18.59
N ALA A 51 8.29 -23.08 -18.16
CA ALA A 51 8.48 -23.50 -16.76
C ALA A 51 8.50 -22.30 -15.80
N GLN A 52 9.09 -21.18 -16.22
CA GLN A 52 9.10 -19.94 -15.41
C GLN A 52 7.72 -19.30 -15.32
N VAL A 53 6.95 -19.30 -16.41
CA VAL A 53 5.55 -18.86 -16.41
C VAL A 53 4.73 -19.74 -15.47
N HIS A 54 4.85 -21.06 -15.55
CA HIS A 54 4.18 -21.96 -14.61
C HIS A 54 4.57 -21.72 -13.16
N LYS A 55 5.85 -21.41 -12.87
CA LYS A 55 6.29 -21.03 -11.53
C LYS A 55 5.59 -19.76 -11.05
N ALA A 56 5.52 -18.72 -11.88
CA ALA A 56 4.82 -17.48 -11.55
C ALA A 56 3.30 -17.70 -11.37
N LEU A 57 2.67 -18.49 -12.24
CA LEU A 57 1.26 -18.87 -12.11
C LEU A 57 1.00 -19.65 -10.82
N ARG A 58 1.93 -20.50 -10.38
CA ARG A 58 1.82 -21.21 -9.10
C ARG A 58 1.77 -20.25 -7.92
N HIS A 59 2.56 -19.17 -7.93
CA HIS A 59 2.49 -18.13 -6.90
C HIS A 59 1.11 -17.45 -6.87
N GLU A 60 0.58 -17.05 -8.02
CA GLU A 60 -0.75 -16.41 -8.09
C GLU A 60 -1.89 -17.36 -7.69
N ARG A 61 -1.74 -18.65 -7.99
CA ARG A 61 -2.69 -19.69 -7.55
C ARG A 61 -2.66 -19.89 -6.04
N LEU A 62 -1.46 -19.93 -5.43
CA LEU A 62 -1.30 -20.01 -3.98
C LEU A 62 -1.88 -18.78 -3.27
N ALA A 63 -1.75 -17.61 -3.90
CA ALA A 63 -2.38 -16.37 -3.45
C ALA A 63 -3.91 -16.31 -3.68
N ARG A 64 -4.52 -17.38 -4.23
CA ARG A 64 -5.95 -17.50 -4.54
C ARG A 64 -6.48 -16.43 -5.49
N ARG A 65 -5.61 -15.88 -6.35
CA ARG A 65 -5.96 -14.84 -7.34
C ARG A 65 -6.38 -15.43 -8.68
N ILE A 66 -5.92 -16.64 -8.97
CA ILE A 66 -6.26 -17.36 -10.21
C ILE A 66 -6.64 -18.79 -9.93
N LYS A 67 -7.44 -19.38 -10.82
CA LYS A 67 -7.73 -20.81 -10.90
C LYS A 67 -7.46 -21.32 -12.31
N LEU A 68 -7.06 -22.58 -12.39
CA LEU A 68 -6.87 -23.30 -13.66
C LEU A 68 -8.08 -24.18 -13.87
N VAL A 69 -8.78 -23.98 -14.98
CA VAL A 69 -9.96 -24.76 -15.36
C VAL A 69 -9.65 -25.51 -16.64
N GLN A 70 -9.92 -26.81 -16.67
CA GLN A 70 -9.81 -27.58 -17.90
C GLN A 70 -11.13 -27.45 -18.68
N CYS A 71 -11.03 -26.97 -19.91
CA CYS A 71 -12.15 -26.83 -20.82
C CYS A 71 -12.48 -28.17 -21.49
N ALA A 72 -13.69 -28.28 -22.05
CA ALA A 72 -14.18 -29.52 -22.67
C ALA A 72 -13.38 -29.95 -23.92
N ASP A 73 -12.68 -29.01 -24.54
CA ASP A 73 -11.73 -29.19 -25.65
C ASP A 73 -10.36 -29.70 -25.17
N GLY A 74 -10.18 -29.97 -23.87
CA GLY A 74 -8.93 -30.40 -23.26
C GLY A 74 -7.94 -29.26 -23.00
N GLN A 75 -8.27 -28.02 -23.37
CA GLN A 75 -7.40 -26.87 -23.16
C GLN A 75 -7.48 -26.38 -21.71
N ILE A 76 -6.40 -25.73 -21.25
CA ILE A 76 -6.34 -25.16 -19.91
C ILE A 76 -6.65 -23.67 -20.00
N ARG A 77 -7.65 -23.22 -19.25
CA ARG A 77 -8.02 -21.82 -19.10
C ARG A 77 -7.59 -21.29 -17.74
N LEU A 78 -6.99 -20.11 -17.76
CA LEU A 78 -6.70 -19.31 -16.59
C LEU A 78 -7.92 -18.44 -16.32
N GLU A 79 -8.48 -18.56 -15.12
CA GLU A 79 -9.60 -17.71 -14.69
C GLU A 79 -9.18 -16.91 -13.45
N LEU A 80 -9.38 -15.60 -13.51
CA LEU A 80 -9.22 -14.71 -12.37
C LEU A 80 -10.35 -14.96 -11.37
N THR A 81 -10.00 -15.09 -10.10
CA THR A 81 -11.00 -15.09 -9.02
C THR A 81 -11.53 -13.67 -8.80
N PRO A 82 -12.66 -13.47 -8.09
CA PRO A 82 -13.14 -12.12 -7.75
C PRO A 82 -12.09 -11.29 -6.99
N SER A 83 -11.33 -11.94 -6.10
CA SER A 83 -10.20 -11.31 -5.40
C SER A 83 -9.04 -11.01 -6.35
N GLY A 84 -8.74 -11.91 -7.29
CA GLY A 84 -7.73 -11.68 -8.34
C GLY A 84 -8.06 -10.51 -9.25
N LEU A 85 -9.31 -10.41 -9.74
CA LEU A 85 -9.79 -9.28 -10.53
C LEU A 85 -9.59 -7.96 -9.80
N THR A 86 -9.99 -7.90 -8.53
CA THR A 86 -9.84 -6.70 -7.70
C THR A 86 -8.37 -6.35 -7.48
N TYR A 87 -7.51 -7.35 -7.25
CA TYR A 87 -6.08 -7.15 -7.09
C TYR A 87 -5.43 -6.61 -8.37
N PHE A 88 -5.67 -7.27 -9.51
CA PHE A 88 -5.02 -6.95 -10.78
C PHE A 88 -5.53 -5.64 -11.41
N ARG A 89 -6.80 -5.28 -11.22
CA ARG A 89 -7.29 -3.93 -11.58
C ARG A 89 -6.48 -2.83 -10.90
N ASN A 90 -6.07 -3.08 -9.65
CA ASN A 90 -5.36 -2.12 -8.81
C ASN A 90 -3.83 -2.28 -8.84
N HIS A 91 -3.31 -3.31 -9.51
CA HIS A 91 -1.88 -3.65 -9.46
C HIS A 91 -1.00 -2.61 -10.18
N ASN A 92 -1.51 -2.00 -11.24
CA ASN A 92 -0.87 -0.88 -11.96
C ASN A 92 -1.50 0.48 -11.63
N VAL A 93 -2.42 0.56 -10.67
CA VAL A 93 -2.87 1.86 -10.18
C VAL A 93 -1.70 2.45 -9.44
N VAL A 94 -1.13 3.51 -10.01
CA VAL A 94 -0.03 4.29 -9.46
C VAL A 94 -0.26 4.43 -7.96
N ARG A 95 0.56 3.75 -7.15
CA ARG A 95 0.57 3.98 -5.72
C ARG A 95 0.99 5.42 -5.55
N LEU A 96 0.12 6.26 -4.98
CA LEU A 96 0.43 7.65 -4.63
C LEU A 96 1.53 7.77 -3.55
N HIS A 97 2.19 6.67 -3.20
CA HIS A 97 3.19 6.59 -2.16
C HIS A 97 4.41 5.82 -2.68
N HIS A 98 5.58 6.42 -2.51
CA HIS A 98 6.87 5.79 -2.76
C HIS A 98 7.07 4.59 -1.83
N MET A 99 7.75 3.54 -2.35
CA MET A 99 8.07 2.30 -1.62
C MET A 99 8.98 2.48 -0.40
N GLU A 100 9.37 3.70 -0.06
CA GLU A 100 10.23 4.01 1.09
C GLU A 100 9.45 4.10 2.41
N HIS A 101 8.11 4.14 2.38
CA HIS A 101 7.29 4.27 3.59
C HIS A 101 6.67 2.92 4.01
N ASP A 102 7.52 2.05 4.56
CA ASP A 102 7.20 0.71 5.08
C ASP A 102 6.05 0.69 6.10
N VAL A 103 5.79 1.84 6.75
CA VAL A 103 4.75 2.04 7.76
C VAL A 103 3.34 1.97 7.15
N LEU A 104 3.15 2.47 5.93
CA LEU A 104 1.83 2.49 5.28
C LEU A 104 1.43 1.11 4.72
N HIS A 105 2.39 0.23 4.46
CA HIS A 105 2.14 -1.14 3.99
C HIS A 105 1.55 -2.06 5.06
N ARG A 106 1.75 -1.73 6.35
CA ARG A 106 1.25 -2.53 7.47
C ARG A 106 -0.19 -2.19 7.85
N LEU A 107 -0.74 -1.11 7.31
CA LEU A 107 -2.07 -0.64 7.65
C LEU A 107 -3.13 -1.42 6.88
N THR A 108 -4.06 -2.01 7.61
CA THR A 108 -5.27 -2.60 7.05
C THR A 108 -6.16 -1.52 6.44
N ALA A 109 -7.05 -1.89 5.51
CA ALA A 109 -7.98 -0.94 4.89
C ALA A 109 -8.85 -0.17 5.92
N ARG A 110 -9.07 -0.76 7.10
CA ARG A 110 -9.79 -0.13 8.21
C ARG A 110 -8.94 0.95 8.90
N GLU A 111 -7.67 0.68 9.13
CA GLU A 111 -6.73 1.63 9.72
C GLU A 111 -6.46 2.77 8.75
N LEU A 112 -6.29 2.49 7.45
CA LEU A 112 -6.12 3.53 6.44
C LEU A 112 -7.33 4.48 6.41
N ARG A 113 -8.56 3.96 6.48
CA ARG A 113 -9.78 4.79 6.57
C ARG A 113 -9.83 5.61 7.85
N LYS A 114 -9.35 5.07 8.97
CA LYS A 114 -9.26 5.77 10.25
C LYS A 114 -8.26 6.93 10.16
N GLU A 115 -7.07 6.67 9.64
CA GLU A 115 -6.04 7.71 9.44
C GLU A 115 -6.50 8.78 8.44
N THR A 116 -7.16 8.37 7.35
CA THR A 116 -7.73 9.32 6.38
C THR A 116 -8.82 10.17 7.01
N LYS A 117 -9.61 9.61 7.93
CA LYS A 117 -10.62 10.37 8.66
C LYS A 117 -9.97 11.39 9.60
N ILE A 118 -8.97 10.98 10.37
CA ILE A 118 -8.21 11.86 11.27
C ILE A 118 -7.57 13.01 10.49
N LEU A 119 -6.91 12.72 9.37
CA LEU A 119 -6.33 13.74 8.48
C LEU A 119 -7.39 14.73 7.96
N ASN A 120 -8.56 14.25 7.56
CA ASN A 120 -9.65 15.11 7.11
C ASN A 120 -10.23 15.98 8.24
N ASP A 121 -10.29 15.44 9.46
CA ASP A 121 -10.75 16.17 10.64
C ASP A 121 -9.75 17.27 11.01
N VAL A 122 -8.44 16.98 11.00
CA VAL A 122 -7.37 17.97 11.20
C VAL A 122 -7.37 19.05 10.11
N LEU A 123 -7.51 18.66 8.83
CA LEU A 123 -7.62 19.63 7.73
C LEU A 123 -8.90 20.47 7.79
N ARG A 124 -9.96 19.96 8.43
CA ARG A 124 -11.17 20.75 8.70
C ARG A 124 -10.92 21.73 9.83
N GLU A 125 -10.29 21.30 10.92
CA GLU A 125 -9.94 22.14 12.06
C GLU A 125 -9.00 23.29 11.66
N ILE A 126 -7.93 22.99 10.91
CA ILE A 126 -7.01 24.03 10.36
C ILE A 126 -7.77 25.02 9.48
N ARG A 127 -8.69 24.54 8.63
CA ARG A 127 -9.47 25.41 7.75
C ARG A 127 -10.45 26.28 8.54
N ASP A 128 -11.05 25.74 9.60
CA ASP A 128 -11.97 26.46 10.47
C ASP A 128 -11.21 27.49 11.32
N ASP A 129 -9.99 27.20 11.75
CA ASP A 129 -9.08 28.15 12.39
C ASP A 129 -8.64 29.27 11.44
N ILE A 130 -8.31 28.95 10.19
CA ILE A 130 -7.99 29.96 9.16
C ILE A 130 -9.21 30.84 8.88
N ARG A 131 -10.41 30.27 8.82
CA ARG A 131 -11.65 31.04 8.60
C ARG A 131 -12.06 31.87 9.82
N GLY A 132 -11.87 31.34 11.02
CA GLY A 132 -12.12 32.03 12.29
C GLY A 132 -11.17 33.21 12.48
N SER A 133 -9.88 33.01 12.24
CA SER A 133 -8.87 34.10 12.25
C SER A 133 -9.10 35.14 11.15
N SER A 134 -9.61 34.73 9.97
CA SER A 134 -10.00 35.67 8.91
C SER A 134 -11.21 36.55 9.28
N GLN A 135 -12.08 36.11 10.19
CA GLN A 135 -13.21 36.90 10.68
C GLN A 135 -12.82 37.82 11.85
N THR A 136 -11.82 37.46 12.66
CA THR A 136 -11.29 38.30 13.74
C THR A 136 -10.31 39.38 13.22
N HIS A 137 -9.72 39.18 12.04
CA HIS A 137 -8.75 40.09 11.44
C HIS A 137 -9.18 40.61 10.06
N SER A 138 -10.39 41.18 9.95
CA SER A 138 -10.85 41.85 8.71
C SER A 138 -10.07 43.14 8.34
N GLY A 139 -8.85 43.32 8.87
CA GLY A 139 -8.01 44.49 8.64
C GLY A 139 -6.58 44.22 8.14
N LEU A 140 -6.11 42.98 8.00
CA LEU A 140 -4.70 42.72 7.65
C LEU A 140 -4.57 41.79 6.45
N THR A 141 -4.90 42.33 5.28
CA THR A 141 -4.47 41.82 3.98
C THR A 141 -3.00 42.15 3.72
N ALA A 142 -2.08 41.56 4.47
CA ALA A 142 -0.65 41.66 4.14
C ALA A 142 -0.01 40.27 4.25
N TYR A 143 0.57 39.83 3.16
CA TYR A 143 1.39 38.61 3.02
C TYR A 143 2.60 38.55 3.97
N GLU A 144 2.76 39.51 4.87
CA GLU A 144 3.90 39.70 5.77
C GLU A 144 3.80 38.87 7.08
N ASP A 145 2.62 38.39 7.46
CA ASP A 145 2.42 37.64 8.71
C ASP A 145 2.54 36.11 8.57
N MET A 146 2.65 35.60 7.34
CA MET A 146 2.82 34.17 7.05
C MET A 146 4.03 33.54 7.77
N PRO A 147 5.21 34.19 7.83
CA PRO A 147 6.35 33.69 8.60
C PRO A 147 6.06 33.56 10.09
N HIS A 148 5.27 34.47 10.67
CA HIS A 148 4.93 34.42 12.10
C HIS A 148 3.99 33.24 12.39
N ILE A 149 2.97 33.03 11.55
CA ILE A 149 2.06 31.89 11.65
C ILE A 149 2.81 30.56 11.52
N ILE A 150 3.77 30.47 10.60
CA ILE A 150 4.62 29.29 10.43
C ILE A 150 5.50 29.05 11.66
N LEU A 151 6.10 30.10 12.24
CA LEU A 151 6.91 29.98 13.46
C LEU A 151 6.06 29.50 14.65
N THR A 152 4.86 30.05 14.84
CA THR A 152 3.96 29.62 15.91
C THR A 152 3.51 28.16 15.72
N LEU A 153 3.32 27.70 14.48
CA LEU A 153 3.03 26.30 14.19
C LEU A 153 4.21 25.38 14.51
N ILE A 154 5.44 25.79 14.18
CA ILE A 154 6.65 25.02 14.50
C ILE A 154 6.82 24.89 16.02
N GLU A 155 6.70 25.99 16.77
CA GLU A 155 6.78 25.97 18.24
C GLU A 155 5.73 25.05 18.87
N ARG A 156 4.52 25.01 18.30
CA ARG A 156 3.46 24.11 18.77
C ARG A 156 3.71 22.65 18.43
N ILE A 157 4.29 22.37 17.26
CA ILE A 157 4.69 21.01 16.87
C ILE A 157 5.79 20.50 17.80
N ASP A 158 6.79 21.35 18.13
CA ASP A 158 7.87 20.98 19.05
C ASP A 158 7.36 20.72 20.46
N ALA A 159 6.43 21.54 20.96
CA ALA A 159 5.79 21.34 22.25
C ALA A 159 4.99 20.03 22.29
N LEU A 160 4.23 19.71 21.24
CA LEU A 160 3.49 18.45 21.11
C LEU A 160 4.44 17.25 21.01
N HIS A 161 5.58 17.40 20.35
CA HIS A 161 6.59 16.36 20.26
C HIS A 161 7.21 16.06 21.63
N ALA A 162 7.55 17.10 22.40
CA ALA A 162 8.06 16.97 23.77
C ALA A 162 7.06 16.24 24.69
N GLN A 163 5.78 16.62 24.63
CA GLN A 163 4.73 15.95 25.41
C GLN A 163 4.54 14.49 25.01
N ASN A 164 4.65 14.19 23.71
CA ASN A 164 4.55 12.82 23.23
C ASN A 164 5.75 11.98 23.70
N THR A 165 6.97 12.51 23.65
CA THR A 165 8.14 11.82 24.20
C THR A 165 8.01 11.56 25.71
N GLU A 166 7.46 12.50 26.47
CA GLU A 166 7.22 12.34 27.91
C GLU A 166 6.18 11.25 28.19
N LEU A 167 5.04 11.26 27.50
CA LEU A 167 4.02 10.21 27.61
C LEU A 167 4.55 8.83 27.20
N THR A 168 5.44 8.78 26.20
CA THR A 168 6.03 7.52 25.74
C THR A 168 7.02 6.99 26.77
N SER A 169 7.76 7.88 27.46
CA SER A 169 8.62 7.53 28.58
C SER A 169 7.81 7.01 29.76
N MET A 170 6.73 7.69 30.15
CA MET A 170 5.82 7.25 31.21
C MET A 170 5.21 5.87 30.91
N LEU A 171 4.76 5.63 29.68
CA LEU A 171 4.24 4.32 29.27
C LEU A 171 5.31 3.22 29.28
N ALA A 172 6.57 3.55 29.02
CA ALA A 172 7.68 2.62 29.12
C ALA A 172 8.00 2.29 30.59
N GLU A 173 7.93 3.27 31.48
CA GLU A 173 8.08 3.08 32.93
C GLU A 173 6.95 2.22 33.50
N ASP A 174 5.69 2.52 33.18
CA ASP A 174 4.53 1.74 33.62
C ASP A 174 4.64 0.27 33.17
N ARG A 175 5.01 0.03 31.90
CA ARG A 175 5.25 -1.33 31.39
C ARG A 175 6.43 -2.02 32.07
N GLY A 176 7.47 -1.28 32.43
CA GLY A 176 8.60 -1.78 33.21
C GLY A 176 8.20 -2.17 34.63
N MET A 177 7.33 -1.39 35.28
CA MET A 177 6.79 -1.70 36.60
C MET A 177 5.86 -2.92 36.54
N GLU A 178 4.96 -3.01 35.56
CA GLU A 178 4.11 -4.20 35.35
C GLU A 178 4.94 -5.48 35.15
N HIS A 179 6.00 -5.41 34.35
CA HIS A 179 6.90 -6.53 34.13
C HIS A 179 7.67 -6.93 35.41
N ASN A 180 8.10 -5.96 36.23
CA ASN A 180 8.77 -6.23 37.51
C ASN A 180 7.81 -6.78 38.58
N ILE A 181 6.56 -6.33 38.62
CA ILE A 181 5.54 -6.88 39.52
C ILE A 181 5.26 -8.34 39.14
N LEU A 182 5.08 -8.64 37.85
CA LEU A 182 4.86 -10.01 37.37
C LEU A 182 6.07 -10.93 37.60
N ALA A 183 7.30 -10.41 37.51
CA ALA A 183 8.52 -11.15 37.83
C ALA A 183 8.69 -11.40 39.35
N GLY A 184 8.20 -10.50 40.20
CA GLY A 184 8.22 -10.64 41.66
C GLY A 184 7.27 -11.72 42.21
N TYR A 185 6.20 -12.05 41.48
CA TYR A 185 5.30 -13.16 41.83
C TYR A 185 5.86 -14.54 41.46
N SER A 186 6.93 -14.63 40.68
CA SER A 186 7.54 -15.90 40.25
C SER A 186 8.45 -16.56 41.30
N LEU A 187 8.60 -15.97 42.50
CA LEU A 187 9.43 -16.48 43.60
C LEU A 187 8.61 -17.11 44.75
N TYR A 188 7.30 -17.23 44.58
CA TYR A 188 6.41 -17.98 45.48
C TYR A 188 5.66 -19.06 44.70
N ASP A 189 6.41 -20.03 44.19
CA ASP A 189 5.95 -21.39 43.89
C ASP A 189 7.11 -22.38 44.15
#